data_AF-A0A831T3H9-F1
#
_entry.id   AF-A0A831T3H9-F1
#
_cell.length_a   1.000
_cell.length_b   1.000
_cell.length_c   1.000
_cell.angle_alpha   90.00
_cell.angle_beta   90.00
_cell.angle_gamma   90.00
#
_symmetry.space_group_name_H-M   'P 1'
#
loop_
_entity.id
_entity.type
_entity.pdbx_description
1 polymer ?
#
loop_
_entity_poly.entity_id
_entity_poly.type
_entity_poly.pdbx_seq_one_letter_code
_entity_poly.pdbx_strand_id
1 'polypeptide(L)'
;MSAFQNHRDKIEMYEFQLGTTRGRLAAALDVLTDALFLVGQHAVYCRNSRRPELPKMDIQAIMRGIDESKELIISVMEELKRQKEAERLQS
;
A
#
# COMPACT_ATOMS: atom_id res chain seq x y z
N MET A 1 2.60 -9.72 -17.53
CA MET A 1 3.58 -9.97 -16.45
C MET A 1 2.83 -10.03 -15.13
N SER A 2 3.19 -10.94 -14.24
CA SER A 2 2.56 -11.09 -12.92
C SER A 2 3.12 -10.07 -11.93
N ALA A 3 2.35 -9.68 -10.92
CA ALA A 3 2.83 -8.82 -9.81
C ALA A 3 4.09 -9.40 -9.14
N PHE A 4 4.19 -10.73 -9.05
CA PHE A 4 5.37 -11.43 -8.52
C PHE A 4 6.62 -11.26 -9.38
N GLN A 5 6.46 -11.06 -10.68
CA GLN A 5 7.59 -10.79 -11.59
C GLN A 5 8.02 -9.33 -11.49
N ASN A 6 7.06 -8.40 -11.47
CA ASN A 6 7.33 -6.96 -11.46
C ASN A 6 7.97 -6.48 -10.15
N HIS A 7 7.65 -7.13 -9.02
CA HIS A 7 8.10 -6.73 -7.69
C HIS A 7 8.97 -7.78 -7.01
N ARG A 8 9.61 -8.66 -7.81
CA ARG A 8 10.37 -9.81 -7.31
C ARG A 8 11.38 -9.42 -6.22
N ASP A 9 12.26 -8.46 -6.51
CA ASP A 9 13.33 -8.07 -5.60
C ASP A 9 12.80 -7.50 -4.28
N LYS A 10 11.74 -6.68 -4.35
CA LYS A 10 11.05 -6.14 -3.16
C LYS A 10 10.42 -7.26 -2.34
N ILE A 11 9.74 -8.20 -2.99
CA ILE A 11 9.12 -9.35 -2.33
C ILE A 11 10.18 -10.20 -1.65
N GLU A 12 11.27 -10.57 -2.33
CA GLU A 12 12.35 -11.38 -1.77
C GLU A 12 12.97 -10.69 -0.54
N MET A 13 13.25 -9.39 -0.63
CA MET A 13 13.77 -8.60 0.49
C MET A 13 12.79 -8.57 1.68
N TYR A 14 11.51 -8.27 1.46
CA TYR A 14 10.54 -8.18 2.54
C TYR A 14 10.17 -9.53 3.14
N GLU A 15 10.11 -10.60 2.34
CA GLU A 15 9.87 -11.96 2.84
C GLU A 15 11.02 -12.41 3.75
N PHE A 16 12.26 -12.06 3.42
CA PHE A 16 13.41 -12.31 4.29
C PHE A 16 13.30 -11.59 5.63
N GLN A 17 12.89 -10.31 5.63
CA GLN A 17 12.84 -9.48 6.83
C GLN A 17 11.62 -9.76 7.73
N LEU A 18 10.46 -10.04 7.13
CA LEU A 18 9.17 -10.06 7.82
C LEU A 18 8.49 -11.44 7.84
N GLY A 19 9.04 -12.40 7.08
CA GLY A 19 8.38 -13.66 6.75
C GLY A 19 7.45 -13.54 5.54
N THR A 20 7.08 -14.67 4.94
CA THR A 20 6.36 -14.73 3.64
C THR A 20 5.10 -13.85 3.60
N THR A 21 4.17 -14.03 4.54
CA THR A 21 2.87 -13.33 4.50
C THR A 21 3.03 -11.83 4.69
N ARG A 22 3.75 -11.40 5.74
CA ARG A 22 3.97 -9.97 6.02
C ARG A 22 4.86 -9.32 4.96
N GLY A 23 5.79 -10.06 4.37
CA GLY A 23 6.64 -9.58 3.31
C GLY A 23 5.88 -9.25 2.03
N ARG A 24 4.92 -10.10 1.63
CA ARG A 24 4.04 -9.82 0.49
C ARG A 24 3.11 -8.63 0.72
N LEU A 25 2.58 -8.50 1.94
CA LEU A 25 1.78 -7.33 2.32
C LEU A 25 2.60 -6.04 2.29
N ALA A 26 3.86 -6.08 2.73
CA ALA A 26 4.78 -4.95 2.61
C ALA A 26 5.04 -4.56 1.15
N ALA A 27 5.27 -5.55 0.27
CA ALA A 27 5.41 -5.29 -1.17
C ALA A 27 4.13 -4.67 -1.76
N ALA A 28 2.94 -5.12 -1.36
CA ALA A 28 1.68 -4.54 -1.80
C ALA A 28 1.50 -3.08 -1.32
N LEU A 29 1.90 -2.78 -0.08
CA LEU A 29 1.88 -1.42 0.47
C LEU A 29 2.79 -0.47 -0.34
N ASP A 30 3.95 -0.96 -0.77
CA ASP A 30 4.87 -0.24 -1.63
C ASP A 30 4.24 0.08 -2.99
N VAL A 31 3.60 -0.91 -3.64
CA VAL A 31 2.91 -0.72 -4.92
C VAL A 31 1.79 0.32 -4.81
N LEU A 32 1.00 0.27 -3.73
CA LEU A 32 -0.05 1.26 -3.48
C LEU A 32 0.55 2.65 -3.24
N THR A 33 1.69 2.74 -2.57
CA THR A 33 2.38 4.01 -2.31
C THR A 33 2.93 4.62 -3.60
N ASP A 34 3.52 3.81 -4.47
CA ASP A 34 3.97 4.22 -5.80
C ASP A 34 2.78 4.72 -6.65
N ALA A 35 1.64 3.99 -6.61
CA ALA A 35 0.42 4.40 -7.30
C ALA A 35 -0.16 5.72 -6.76
N LEU A 36 -0.20 5.90 -5.44
CA LEU A 36 -0.68 7.14 -4.81
C LEU A 36 0.16 8.34 -5.24
N PHE A 37 1.49 8.17 -5.29
CA PHE A 37 2.41 9.20 -5.76
C PHE A 37 2.13 9.61 -7.21
N LEU A 38 1.95 8.64 -8.11
CA LEU A 38 1.61 8.90 -9.51
C LEU A 38 0.27 9.61 -9.67
N VAL A 39 -0.75 9.19 -8.93
CA VAL A 39 -2.08 9.84 -8.92
C VAL A 39 -1.96 11.28 -8.39
N GLY A 40 -1.18 11.50 -7.33
CA GLY A 40 -0.92 12.82 -6.77
C GLY A 40 -0.26 13.78 -7.78
N GLN A 41 0.67 13.29 -8.60
CA GLN A 41 1.22 14.10 -9.70
C GLN A 41 0.16 14.41 -10.76
N HIS A 42 -0.66 13.43 -11.12
CA HIS A 42 -1.72 13.63 -12.12
C HIS A 42 -2.79 14.63 -11.64
N ALA A 43 -3.02 14.71 -10.33
CA ALA A 43 -3.92 15.66 -9.67
C ALA A 43 -3.55 17.15 -9.89
N VAL A 44 -2.29 17.43 -10.26
CA VAL A 44 -1.83 18.77 -10.65
C VAL A 44 -2.47 19.21 -11.96
N TYR A 45 -2.67 18.29 -12.90
CA TYR A 45 -3.24 18.58 -14.21
C TYR A 45 -4.77 18.40 -14.24
N CYS A 46 -5.28 17.40 -13.52
CA CYS A 46 -6.70 17.11 -13.46
C CYS A 46 -7.41 17.89 -12.35
N ARG A 47 -7.70 19.17 -12.61
CA ARG A 47 -8.34 20.09 -11.67
C ARG A 47 -9.87 20.07 -11.77
N ASN A 48 -10.54 20.41 -10.68
CA ASN A 48 -11.99 20.53 -10.65
C ASN A 48 -12.45 21.80 -11.37
N SER A 49 -13.41 21.67 -12.28
CA SER A 49 -13.92 22.77 -13.11
C SER A 49 -14.58 23.91 -12.31
N ARG A 50 -15.14 23.61 -11.13
CA ARG A 50 -15.81 24.60 -10.27
C ARG A 50 -14.89 25.10 -9.14
N ARG A 51 -13.88 24.31 -8.79
CA ARG A 51 -12.95 24.56 -7.67
C ARG A 51 -11.52 24.28 -8.11
N PRO A 52 -10.89 25.21 -8.87
CA PRO A 52 -9.56 24.98 -9.44
C PRO A 52 -8.46 24.74 -8.40
N GLU A 53 -8.70 25.00 -7.12
CA GLU A 53 -7.84 24.70 -5.97
C GLU A 53 -7.85 23.22 -5.56
N LEU A 54 -8.83 22.44 -6.04
CA LEU A 54 -8.96 21.00 -5.75
C LEU A 54 -8.72 20.13 -7.00
N PRO A 55 -8.17 18.91 -6.83
CA PRO A 55 -8.22 17.89 -7.87
C PRO A 55 -9.66 17.54 -8.27
N LYS A 56 -9.84 16.93 -9.43
CA LYS A 56 -11.13 16.40 -9.86
C LYS A 56 -11.65 15.33 -8.89
N MET A 57 -12.97 15.22 -8.74
CA MET A 57 -13.61 14.39 -7.72
C MET A 57 -13.25 12.90 -7.81
N ASP A 58 -13.09 12.39 -9.03
CA ASP A 58 -12.63 11.02 -9.32
C ASP A 58 -11.19 10.80 -8.83
N ILE A 59 -10.28 11.74 -9.07
CA ILE A 59 -8.90 11.69 -8.55
C ILE A 59 -8.89 11.68 -7.02
N GLN A 60 -9.70 12.53 -6.39
CA GLN A 60 -9.82 12.53 -4.93
C GLN A 60 -10.33 11.17 -4.39
N ALA A 61 -11.30 10.56 -5.07
CA ALA A 61 -11.83 9.25 -4.69
C ALA A 61 -10.78 8.14 -4.84
N ILE A 62 -9.99 8.16 -5.90
CA ILE A 62 -8.90 7.20 -6.12
C ILE A 62 -7.83 7.35 -5.03
N MET A 63 -7.37 8.57 -4.77
CA MET A 63 -6.35 8.82 -3.72
C MET A 63 -6.84 8.30 -2.37
N ARG A 64 -8.09 8.63 -2.00
CA ARG A 64 -8.71 8.16 -0.76
C ARG A 64 -8.79 6.64 -0.69
N GLY A 65 -9.26 5.98 -1.75
CA GLY A 65 -9.35 4.52 -1.78
C GLY A 65 -7.99 3.83 -1.66
N ILE A 66 -6.94 4.42 -2.23
CA ILE A 66 -5.57 3.91 -2.06
C ILE A 66 -5.09 4.09 -0.62
N ASP A 67 -5.31 5.25 -0.01
CA ASP A 67 -4.95 5.50 1.40
C ASP A 67 -5.69 4.56 2.36
N GLU A 68 -7.01 4.42 2.21
CA GLU A 68 -7.81 3.50 3.02
C GLU A 68 -7.34 2.04 2.85
N SER A 69 -6.99 1.63 1.62
CA SER A 69 -6.42 0.28 1.38
C SER A 69 -5.10 0.07 2.10
N LYS A 70 -4.24 1.09 2.13
CA LYS A 70 -2.95 1.04 2.86
C LYS A 70 -3.17 0.90 4.36
N GLU A 71 -4.11 1.66 4.93
CA GLU A 71 -4.46 1.56 6.36
C GLU A 71 -4.91 0.15 6.74
N LEU A 72 -5.78 -0.47 5.93
CA LEU A 72 -6.25 -1.83 6.14
C LEU A 72 -5.10 -2.86 6.07
N ILE A 73 -4.19 -2.72 5.10
CA ILE A 73 -3.02 -3.61 4.97
C ILE A 73 -2.10 -3.47 6.20
N ILE A 74 -1.82 -2.24 6.64
CA ILE A 74 -0.98 -1.98 7.81
C ILE A 74 -1.62 -2.62 9.06
N SER A 75 -2.93 -2.46 9.24
CA SER A 75 -3.68 -3.08 10.35
C SER A 75 -3.51 -4.60 10.39
N VAL A 76 -3.67 -5.28 9.24
CA VAL A 76 -3.46 -6.73 9.14
C VAL A 76 -2.00 -7.11 9.43
N MET A 77 -1.03 -6.34 8.95
CA MET A 77 0.39 -6.60 9.22
C MET A 77 0.74 -6.49 10.71
N GLU A 78 0.11 -5.55 11.42
CA GLU A 78 0.26 -5.40 12.87
C GLU A 78 -0.39 -6.56 13.63
N GLU A 79 -1.56 -7.01 13.20
CA GLU A 79 -2.21 -8.17 13.80
C GLU A 79 -1.36 -9.44 13.65
N LEU A 80 -0.84 -9.72 12.45
CA LEU A 80 0.06 -10.84 12.20
C LEU A 80 1.35 -10.77 13.03
N LYS A 81 1.85 -9.54 13.29
CA LYS A 81 3.00 -9.35 14.18
C LYS A 81 2.64 -9.74 15.62
N ARG A 82 1.50 -9.26 16.14
CA ARG A 82 1.03 -9.57 17.49
C ARG A 82 0.78 -11.07 17.69
N GLN A 83 0.19 -11.74 16.70
CA GLN A 83 -0.03 -13.19 16.73
C GLN A 83 1.29 -13.96 16.85
N LYS A 84 2.28 -13.62 16.01
CA LYS A 84 3.61 -14.25 16.05
C LYS A 84 4.35 -14.02 17.38
N GLU A 85 4.20 -12.84 17.98
CA GLU A 85 4.77 -12.53 19.29
C GLU A 85 4.10 -13.32 20.41
N ALA A 86 2.78 -13.48 20.36
CA ALA A 86 2.03 -14.29 21.32
C ALA A 86 2.40 -15.79 21.22
N GLU A 87 2.53 -16.33 20.02
CA GLU A 87 2.99 -17.71 19.79
C GLU A 87 4.39 -17.95 20.38
N ARG A 88 5.30 -16.98 20.23
CA ARG A 88 6.66 -17.08 20.77
C ARG A 88 6.70 -17.05 22.30
N LEU A 89 5.79 -16.33 22.95
CA LEU A 89 5.70 -16.28 24.42
C LEU A 89 5.06 -17.54 25.02
N GLN A 90 4.37 -18.33 24.20
CA GLN A 90 3.73 -19.59 24.60
C GLN A 90 4.62 -20.83 24.39
N SER A 91 5.76 -20.67 23.68
CA SER A 91 6.77 -21.72 23.44
C SER A 91 7.95 -21.59 24.38
#